data_AF-A0A1J5IZ28-F1
#
_entry.id   AF-A0A1J5IZ28-F1
#
_cell.length_a   1.000
_cell.length_b   1.000
_cell.length_c   1.000
_cell.angle_alpha   90.00
_cell.angle_beta   90.00
_cell.angle_gamma   90.00
#
_symmetry.space_group_name_H-M   'P 1'
#
loop_
_entity.id
_entity.type
_entity.pdbx_description
1 polymer ?
#
loop_
_entity_poly.entity_id
_entity_poly.type
_entity_poly.pdbx_seq_one_letter_code
_entity_poly.pdbx_strand_id
1 'polypeptide(L)'
;METMNLTIRCYDAVIQDLEKATKFQRAGDTESSFDRIRHAQDVMTELLVGLDYERGGLVAQNLSRIYNFILRQLIGFHGAEGETVSGHLIRMLEELRGAWKQVAAGC
;
A
#
# COMPACT_ATOMS: atom_id res chain seq x y z
N MET A 1 15.24 11.29 -9.69
CA MET A 1 14.01 12.08 -9.46
C MET A 1 12.75 11.35 -9.98
N GLU A 2 12.78 10.80 -11.20
CA GLU A 2 11.63 10.11 -11.81
C GLU A 2 11.16 8.84 -11.05
N THR A 3 12.09 8.03 -10.54
CA THR A 3 11.79 6.80 -9.79
C THR A 3 11.09 7.05 -8.46
N MET A 4 11.45 8.11 -7.74
CA MET A 4 10.81 8.45 -6.45
C MET A 4 9.37 8.91 -6.64
N ASN A 5 9.07 9.57 -7.77
CA ASN A 5 7.71 9.96 -8.12
C ASN A 5 6.84 8.71 -8.36
N LEU A 6 7.36 7.70 -9.06
CA LEU A 6 6.65 6.43 -9.23
C LEU A 6 6.35 5.75 -7.90
N THR A 7 7.32 5.67 -6.98
CA THR A 7 7.10 5.09 -5.64
C THR A 7 5.99 5.82 -4.88
N ILE A 8 6.00 7.16 -4.90
CA ILE A 8 4.96 7.98 -4.26
C ILE A 8 3.57 7.72 -4.88
N ARG A 9 3.50 7.65 -6.22
CA ARG A 9 2.25 7.34 -6.94
C ARG A 9 1.73 5.94 -6.66
N CYS A 10 2.60 4.95 -6.45
CA CYS A 10 2.19 3.61 -6.03
C CYS A 10 1.52 3.65 -4.65
N TYR A 11 2.07 4.38 -3.67
CA TYR A 11 1.39 4.56 -2.38
C TYR A 11 0.05 5.27 -2.53
N ASP A 12 -0.02 6.33 -3.33
CA ASP A 12 -1.28 7.05 -3.59
C ASP A 12 -2.33 6.12 -4.22
N ALA A 13 -1.93 5.23 -5.14
CA ALA A 13 -2.82 4.24 -5.75
C ALA A 13 -3.37 3.26 -4.71
N VAL A 14 -2.50 2.65 -3.90
CA VAL A 14 -2.91 1.67 -2.86
C VAL A 14 -3.86 2.31 -1.84
N ILE A 15 -3.58 3.54 -1.41
CA ILE A 15 -4.47 4.29 -0.50
C ILE A 15 -5.85 4.48 -1.14
N GLN A 16 -5.90 4.95 -2.40
CA GLN A 16 -7.16 5.15 -3.12
C GLN A 16 -7.93 3.85 -3.33
N ASP A 17 -7.24 2.73 -3.56
CA ASP A 17 -7.89 1.43 -3.69
C ASP A 17 -8.49 0.97 -2.37
N LEU A 18 -7.82 1.16 -1.23
CA LEU A 18 -8.37 0.83 0.09
C LEU A 18 -9.60 1.68 0.43
N GLU A 19 -9.56 2.99 0.13
CA GLU A 19 -10.71 3.88 0.29
C GLU A 19 -11.90 3.45 -0.57
N LYS A 20 -11.65 3.09 -1.84
CA LYS A 20 -12.70 2.63 -2.76
C LYS A 20 -13.23 1.25 -2.35
N ALA A 21 -12.36 0.32 -1.96
CA ALA A 21 -12.73 -1.01 -1.48
C ALA A 21 -13.69 -0.90 -0.29
N THR A 22 -13.38 -0.02 0.67
CA THR A 22 -14.22 0.26 1.83
C THR A 22 -15.58 0.84 1.42
N LYS A 23 -15.60 1.79 0.47
CA LYS A 23 -16.85 2.38 -0.04
C LYS A 23 -17.74 1.35 -0.72
N PHE A 24 -17.18 0.53 -1.61
CA PHE A 24 -17.92 -0.54 -2.30
C PHE A 24 -18.45 -1.57 -1.31
N GLN A 25 -17.64 -1.96 -0.34
CA GLN A 25 -18.05 -2.89 0.70
C GLN A 25 -19.24 -2.38 1.53
N ARG A 26 -19.21 -1.10 1.94
CA ARG A 26 -20.35 -0.46 2.64
C ARG A 26 -21.61 -0.38 1.78
N ALA A 27 -21.46 -0.29 0.46
CA ALA A 27 -22.56 -0.30 -0.50
C ALA A 27 -23.08 -1.72 -0.83
N GLY A 28 -22.46 -2.77 -0.27
CA GLY A 28 -22.78 -4.17 -0.58
C GLY A 28 -22.17 -4.69 -1.89
N ASP A 29 -21.43 -3.86 -2.61
CA ASP A 29 -20.73 -4.23 -3.85
C ASP A 29 -19.41 -4.94 -3.51
N THR A 30 -19.52 -6.24 -3.26
CA THR A 30 -18.39 -7.07 -2.82
C THR A 30 -17.41 -7.35 -3.97
N GLU A 31 -17.89 -7.46 -5.20
CA GLU A 31 -17.06 -7.71 -6.38
C GLU A 31 -16.13 -6.53 -6.67
N SER A 32 -16.68 -5.32 -6.78
CA SER A 32 -15.87 -4.11 -6.98
C SER A 32 -14.90 -3.87 -5.82
N SER A 33 -15.30 -4.22 -4.58
CA SER A 33 -14.43 -4.14 -3.42
C SER A 33 -13.20 -5.06 -3.57
N PHE A 34 -13.42 -6.34 -3.90
CA PHE A 34 -12.33 -7.29 -4.11
C PHE A 34 -11.43 -6.91 -5.28
N ASP A 35 -11.98 -6.34 -6.35
CA ASP A 35 -11.17 -5.87 -7.48
C ASP A 35 -10.22 -4.73 -7.09
N ARG A 36 -10.66 -3.82 -6.22
CA ARG A 36 -9.79 -2.78 -5.67
C ARG A 36 -8.70 -3.39 -4.77
N ILE A 37 -9.06 -4.35 -3.91
CA ILE A 37 -8.08 -5.04 -3.05
C ILE A 37 -7.04 -5.81 -3.88
N ARG A 38 -7.46 -6.49 -4.95
CA ARG A 38 -6.54 -7.19 -5.86
C ARG A 38 -5.54 -6.21 -6.48
N HIS A 39 -6.01 -5.08 -7.00
CA HIS A 39 -5.13 -4.05 -7.54
C HIS A 39 -4.16 -3.49 -6.48
N ALA A 40 -4.62 -3.27 -5.25
CA ALA A 40 -3.76 -2.88 -4.14
C ALA A 40 -2.66 -3.92 -3.85
N GLN A 41 -2.99 -5.21 -3.89
CA GLN A 41 -2.02 -6.31 -3.73
C GLN A 41 -0.98 -6.31 -4.85
N ASP A 42 -1.40 -6.12 -6.10
CA ASP A 42 -0.49 -6.05 -7.25
C ASP A 42 0.52 -4.92 -7.07
N VAL A 43 0.06 -3.70 -6.79
CA VAL A 43 0.94 -2.53 -6.59
C VAL A 43 1.89 -2.73 -5.40
N MET A 44 1.40 -3.29 -4.28
CA MET A 44 2.25 -3.58 -3.13
C MET A 44 3.30 -4.66 -3.43
N THR A 45 2.98 -5.64 -4.26
CA THR A 45 3.91 -6.68 -4.71
C THR A 45 5.01 -6.08 -5.59
N GLU A 46 4.65 -5.18 -6.50
CA GLU A 46 5.64 -4.45 -7.31
C GLU A 46 6.58 -3.60 -6.45
N LEU A 47 6.05 -2.91 -5.44
CA LEU A 47 6.88 -2.16 -4.48
C LEU A 47 7.84 -3.07 -3.70
N LEU A 48 7.42 -4.30 -3.37
CA LEU A 48 8.23 -5.28 -2.65
C LEU A 48 9.34 -5.87 -3.53
N VAL A 49 9.00 -6.26 -4.76
CA VAL A 49 9.96 -6.82 -5.73
C VAL A 49 10.94 -5.76 -6.23
N GLY A 50 10.51 -4.50 -6.29
CA GLY A 50 11.35 -3.35 -6.68
C GLY A 50 12.35 -2.88 -5.63
N LEU A 51 12.42 -3.51 -4.45
CA LEU A 51 13.41 -3.13 -3.42
C LEU A 51 14.82 -3.57 -3.83
N ASP A 52 15.76 -2.63 -3.80
CA ASP A 52 17.19 -2.90 -3.95
C ASP A 52 17.78 -3.31 -2.59
N TYR A 53 17.94 -4.61 -2.37
CA TYR A 53 18.46 -5.15 -1.11
C TYR A 53 19.98 -4.95 -0.95
N GLU A 54 20.72 -4.84 -2.05
CA GLU A 54 22.17 -4.64 -2.01
C GLU A 54 22.51 -3.21 -1.58
N ARG A 55 21.89 -2.21 -2.23
CA ARG A 55 22.12 -0.79 -1.92
C ARG A 55 21.29 -0.32 -0.73
N GLY A 56 20.07 -0.84 -0.57
CA GLY A 56 19.14 -0.43 0.47
C GLY A 56 19.40 -1.05 1.84
N GLY A 57 20.14 -2.17 1.91
CA GLY A 57 20.57 -2.80 3.16
C GLY A 57 19.44 -2.94 4.19
N LEU A 58 19.64 -2.39 5.39
CA LEU A 58 18.66 -2.45 6.48
C LEU A 58 17.33 -1.75 6.16
N VAL A 59 17.35 -0.68 5.35
CA VAL A 59 16.13 0.05 4.96
C VAL A 59 15.27 -0.83 4.06
N ALA A 60 15.85 -1.47 3.04
CA ALA A 60 15.13 -2.41 2.18
C ALA A 60 14.57 -3.59 2.98
N GLN A 61 15.33 -4.14 3.92
CA GLN A 61 14.85 -5.24 4.78
C GLN A 61 13.67 -4.82 5.69
N ASN A 62 13.69 -3.59 6.22
CA ASN A 62 12.59 -3.12 7.06
C ASN A 62 11.35 -2.79 6.22
N LEU A 63 11.52 -2.17 5.04
CA LEU A 63 10.42 -1.94 4.10
C LEU A 63 9.80 -3.26 3.64
N SER A 64 10.60 -4.28 3.33
CA SER A 64 10.06 -5.58 2.90
C SER A 64 9.20 -6.23 3.98
N ARG A 65 9.59 -6.13 5.26
CA ARG A 65 8.77 -6.63 6.39
C ARG A 65 7.44 -5.90 6.49
N ILE A 66 7.45 -4.57 6.33
CA ILE A 66 6.23 -3.75 6.37
C ILE A 66 5.34 -4.10 5.19
N TYR A 67 5.86 -4.18 3.96
CA TYR A 67 5.07 -4.51 2.77
C TYR A 67 4.49 -5.92 2.84
N ASN A 68 5.25 -6.90 3.33
CA ASN A 68 4.73 -8.25 3.56
C ASN A 68 3.64 -8.29 4.63
N PHE A 69 3.74 -7.46 5.68
CA PHE A 69 2.66 -7.31 6.65
C PHE A 69 1.39 -6.75 5.99
N ILE A 70 1.52 -5.67 5.21
CA ILE A 70 0.39 -5.06 4.49
C ILE A 70 -0.27 -6.09 3.55
N LEU A 71 0.52 -6.80 2.73
CA LEU A 71 0.01 -7.85 1.83
C LEU A 71 -0.78 -8.93 2.58
N ARG A 72 -0.29 -9.40 3.73
CA ARG A 72 -1.04 -10.37 4.56
C ARG A 72 -2.37 -9.81 5.06
N GLN A 73 -2.42 -8.53 5.44
CA GLN A 73 -3.67 -7.88 5.85
C GLN A 73 -4.65 -7.74 4.67
N LEU A 74 -4.15 -7.43 3.47
CA LEU A 74 -4.98 -7.35 2.26
C LEU A 74 -5.55 -8.72 1.84
N ILE A 75 -4.81 -9.81 2.05
CA ILE A 75 -5.30 -11.18 1.77
C ILE A 75 -6.43 -11.54 2.76
N GLY A 76 -6.30 -11.13 4.02
CA GLY A 76 -7.33 -11.30 5.04
C GLY A 76 -8.48 -10.30 4.96
N PHE A 77 -8.58 -9.49 3.90
CA PHE A 77 -9.64 -8.50 3.78
C PHE A 77 -10.98 -9.18 3.46
N HIS A 78 -11.89 -9.20 4.42
CA HIS A 78 -13.28 -9.63 4.23
C HIS A 78 -14.21 -9.08 5.31
N GLY A 79 -15.49 -8.92 4.98
CA GLY A 79 -16.54 -8.54 5.94
C GLY A 79 -16.28 -7.22 6.69
N ALA A 80 -16.93 -7.05 7.84
CA ALA A 80 -16.86 -5.81 8.64
C ALA A 80 -15.44 -5.51 9.18
N GLU A 81 -14.59 -6.52 9.34
CA GLU A 81 -13.21 -6.36 9.81
C GLU A 81 -12.34 -5.63 8.77
N GLY A 82 -12.65 -5.77 7.48
CA GLY A 82 -11.94 -5.12 6.39
C GLY A 82 -11.92 -3.60 6.48
N GLU A 83 -12.99 -2.98 7.00
CA GLU A 83 -13.07 -1.52 7.16
C GLU A 83 -12.06 -1.00 8.20
N THR A 84 -12.03 -1.62 9.38
CA THR A 84 -11.09 -1.26 10.44
C THR A 84 -9.64 -1.49 10.01
N VAL A 85 -9.38 -2.63 9.35
CA VAL A 85 -8.06 -2.95 8.80
C VAL A 85 -7.64 -1.91 7.76
N SER A 86 -8.53 -1.52 6.85
CA SER A 86 -8.24 -0.52 5.81
C SER A 86 -7.80 0.82 6.39
N GLY A 87 -8.49 1.31 7.42
CA GLY A 87 -8.12 2.57 8.07
C GLY A 87 -6.70 2.53 8.67
N HIS A 88 -6.32 1.42 9.29
CA HIS A 88 -4.97 1.24 9.82
C HIS A 88 -3.91 1.20 8.71
N LEU A 89 -4.16 0.42 7.65
CA LEU A 89 -3.25 0.30 6.52
C LEU A 89 -3.06 1.63 5.78
N ILE A 90 -4.14 2.40 5.56
CA ILE A 90 -4.07 3.73 4.95
C ILE A 90 -3.12 4.62 5.74
N ARG A 91 -3.28 4.69 7.06
CA ARG A 91 -2.41 5.52 7.91
C ARG A 91 -0.93 5.13 7.78
N MET A 92 -0.62 3.82 7.81
CA MET A 92 0.75 3.34 7.63
C MET A 92 1.32 3.75 6.26
N LEU A 93 0.53 3.61 5.20
CA LEU A 93 0.93 3.98 3.84
C LEU A 93 1.13 5.50 3.70
N GLU A 94 0.30 6.31 4.36
CA GLU A 94 0.45 7.77 4.37
C GLU A 94 1.73 8.23 5.05
N GLU A 95 2.10 7.59 6.18
CA GLU A 95 3.34 7.86 6.89
C GLU A 95 4.56 7.52 6.01
N LEU A 96 4.57 6.34 5.37
CA LEU A 96 5.64 5.95 4.43
C LEU A 96 5.72 6.88 3.23
N ARG A 97 4.58 7.18 2.58
CA ARG A 97 4.50 8.13 1.47
C ARG A 97 5.04 9.50 1.88
N GLY A 98 4.71 9.97 3.08
CA GLY A 98 5.19 11.22 3.64
C GLY A 98 6.71 11.25 3.76
N ALA A 99 7.30 10.18 4.30
CA ALA A 99 8.75 10.03 4.37
C ALA A 99 9.40 10.09 2.97
N TRP A 100 8.86 9.37 1.97
CA TRP A 100 9.37 9.41 0.60
C TRP A 100 9.26 10.79 -0.06
N LYS A 101 8.18 11.53 0.19
CA LYS A 101 8.03 12.92 -0.28
C LYS A 101 9.10 13.84 0.31
N GLN A 102 9.43 13.67 1.59
CA GLN A 102 10.50 14.44 2.23
C GLN A 102 11.87 14.15 1.62
N VAL A 103 12.20 12.88 1.38
CA VAL A 103 13.46 12.51 0.71
C VAL A 103 13.51 13.10 -0.70
N ALA A 104 12.40 13.03 -1.46
CA ALA A 104 12.35 13.58 -2.81
C ALA A 104 12.49 15.11 -2.86
N ALA A 105 11.98 15.82 -1.84
CA ALA A 105 12.11 17.27 -1.74
C ALA A 105 13.49 17.74 -1.24
N GLY A 106 14.24 16.87 -0.57
CA GLY A 106 15.61 17.13 -0.11
C GLY A 106 16.69 16.78 -1.15
N CYS A 107 16.33 16.34 -2.34
CA CYS A 107 17.23 15.99 -3.46
C CYS A 107 17.22 17.06 -4.56
#